data_AF-A0A3M0WYT4-F1
#
_entry.id   AF-A0A3M0WYT4-F1
#
_cell.length_a   1.000
_cell.length_b   1.000
_cell.length_c   1.000
_cell.angle_alpha   90.00
_cell.angle_beta   90.00
_cell.angle_gamma   90.00
#
_symmetry.space_group_name_H-M   'P 1'
#
loop_
_entity.id
_entity.type
_entity.pdbx_description
1 polymer ?
#
loop_
_entity_poly.entity_id
_entity_poly.type
_entity_poly.pdbx_seq_one_letter_code
_entity_poly.pdbx_strand_id
1 'polypeptide(L)'
;MESKTFTNVAYITLAVILTVGLGFLISSRLKIQKEISAAEEAARLANIELTLITPSDCEECVSVDGMVEYIQKQTVNIVDKQNYSSNSKEGQNLIDQYKITTLPAIIIAGEYNKNNVSDFFANLATKSNEDNLIWEMKSPVYYDLEKSAPVGLIEITYLTYSACSECYNPTVHRDILEKNFGAKIGNEISVDYNDSEGRALISKYNITQVPTIILSSDTASYPRLSTAWQTVGSIEEDGNYVFRKNEAMNEAVYYDLTTNSIITP
;
A
#
# COMPACT_ATOMS: atom_id res chain seq x y z
N MET A 1 -45.52 4.00 79.39
CA MET A 1 -44.49 4.90 78.82
C MET A 1 -43.75 4.29 77.62
N GLU A 2 -43.95 3.01 77.29
CA GLU A 2 -43.18 2.28 76.25
C GLU A 2 -43.65 2.51 74.80
N SER A 3 -44.87 2.99 74.57
CA SER A 3 -45.41 3.17 73.21
C SER A 3 -44.69 4.26 72.40
N LYS A 4 -44.29 5.38 73.02
CA LYS A 4 -43.64 6.51 72.30
C LYS A 4 -42.22 6.19 71.84
N THR A 5 -41.49 5.39 72.60
CA THR A 5 -40.13 4.94 72.25
C THR A 5 -40.14 4.03 71.03
N PHE A 6 -41.12 3.14 70.91
CA PHE A 6 -41.23 2.23 69.76
C PHE A 6 -41.54 2.98 68.45
N THR A 7 -42.43 3.97 68.50
CA THR A 7 -42.78 4.78 67.31
C THR A 7 -41.59 5.59 66.80
N ASN A 8 -40.79 6.18 67.70
CA ASN A 8 -39.60 6.95 67.30
C ASN A 8 -38.52 6.06 66.66
N VAL A 9 -38.28 4.86 67.21
CA VAL A 9 -37.33 3.90 66.62
C VAL A 9 -37.78 3.45 65.22
N ALA A 10 -39.08 3.23 65.02
CA ALA A 10 -39.63 2.89 63.70
C ALA A 10 -39.43 4.01 62.67
N TYR A 11 -39.68 5.28 63.04
CA TYR A 11 -39.44 6.43 62.16
C TYR A 11 -37.96 6.61 61.80
N ILE A 12 -37.06 6.45 62.77
CA ILE A 12 -35.61 6.52 62.54
C ILE A 12 -35.18 5.41 61.58
N THR A 13 -35.63 4.18 61.82
CA THR A 13 -35.29 3.03 60.97
C THR A 13 -35.78 3.23 59.54
N LEU A 14 -37.02 3.72 59.36
CA LEU A 14 -37.56 4.04 58.05
C LEU A 14 -36.78 5.16 57.35
N ALA A 15 -36.39 6.21 58.08
CA ALA A 15 -35.57 7.30 57.55
C ALA A 15 -34.20 6.81 57.08
N VAL A 16 -33.56 5.91 57.82
CA VAL A 16 -32.28 5.28 57.42
C VAL A 16 -32.45 4.44 56.16
N ILE A 17 -33.49 3.61 56.08
CA ILE A 17 -33.76 2.79 54.87
C ILE A 17 -34.00 3.68 53.65
N LEU A 18 -34.78 4.75 53.80
CA LEU A 18 -35.07 5.69 52.71
C LEU A 18 -33.82 6.43 52.24
N THR A 19 -32.97 6.89 53.17
CA THR A 19 -31.72 7.60 52.82
C THR A 19 -30.72 6.67 52.14
N VAL A 20 -30.56 5.44 52.62
CA VAL A 20 -29.70 4.42 51.98
C VAL A 20 -30.24 4.04 50.60
N GLY A 21 -31.55 3.81 50.47
CA GLY A 21 -32.20 3.51 49.19
C GLY A 21 -32.05 4.65 48.18
N LEU A 22 -32.23 5.91 48.61
CA LEU A 22 -32.02 7.07 47.76
C LEU A 22 -30.56 7.22 47.33
N GLY A 23 -29.61 7.01 48.24
CA GLY A 23 -28.18 7.00 47.93
C GLY A 23 -27.80 5.92 46.92
N PHE A 24 -28.39 4.73 47.03
CA PHE A 24 -28.21 3.65 46.06
C PHE A 24 -28.78 4.00 44.68
N LEU A 25 -29.95 4.61 44.61
CA LEU A 25 -30.54 5.06 43.33
C LEU A 25 -29.71 6.15 42.66
N ILE A 26 -29.19 7.11 43.41
CA ILE A 26 -28.34 8.19 42.88
C ILE A 26 -27.02 7.61 42.35
N SER A 27 -26.33 6.79 43.13
CA SER A 27 -25.07 6.16 42.71
C SER A 27 -25.24 5.23 41.50
N SER A 28 -26.33 4.46 41.45
CA SER A 28 -26.66 3.62 40.29
C SER A 28 -26.93 4.46 39.04
N ARG A 29 -27.67 5.57 39.16
CA ARG A 29 -27.91 6.49 38.03
C ARG A 29 -26.61 7.11 37.51
N LEU A 30 -25.70 7.54 38.41
CA LEU A 30 -24.39 8.07 38.01
C LEU A 30 -23.55 7.03 37.27
N LYS A 31 -23.54 5.78 37.76
CA LYS A 31 -22.84 4.69 37.07
C LYS A 31 -23.44 4.43 35.69
N ILE A 32 -24.76 4.32 35.59
CA ILE A 32 -25.45 4.10 34.30
C ILE A 32 -25.19 5.25 33.34
N GLN A 33 -25.25 6.51 33.77
CA GLN A 33 -24.95 7.65 32.91
C GLN A 33 -23.50 7.65 32.43
N LYS A 34 -22.55 7.28 33.29
CA LYS A 34 -21.15 7.14 32.89
C LYS A 34 -20.99 6.05 31.81
N GLU A 35 -21.59 4.89 32.01
CA GLU A 35 -21.58 3.79 31.02
C GLU A 35 -22.26 4.20 29.71
N ILE A 36 -23.41 4.89 29.76
CA ILE A 36 -24.09 5.42 28.57
C ILE A 36 -23.21 6.42 27.83
N SER A 37 -22.62 7.39 28.52
CA SER A 37 -21.74 8.39 27.89
C SER A 37 -20.47 7.75 27.29
N ALA A 38 -19.92 6.72 27.94
CA ALA A 38 -18.79 5.98 27.41
C ALA A 38 -19.17 5.15 26.19
N ALA A 39 -20.37 4.55 26.19
CA ALA A 39 -20.91 3.81 25.06
C ALA A 39 -21.25 4.74 23.88
N GLU A 40 -21.85 5.90 24.14
CA GLU A 40 -22.11 6.94 23.13
C GLU A 40 -20.80 7.44 22.52
N GLU A 41 -19.80 7.73 23.35
CA GLU A 41 -18.49 8.17 22.85
C GLU A 41 -17.78 7.06 22.07
N ALA A 42 -17.86 5.80 22.51
CA ALA A 42 -17.31 4.66 21.77
C ALA A 42 -18.05 4.40 20.44
N ALA A 43 -19.33 4.72 20.36
CA ALA A 43 -20.15 4.57 19.16
C ALA A 43 -19.97 5.73 18.15
N ARG A 44 -19.51 6.90 18.61
CA ARG A 44 -19.27 8.05 17.74
C ARG A 44 -18.08 7.79 16.80
N LEU A 45 -18.21 8.25 15.54
CA LEU A 45 -17.11 8.23 14.57
C LEU A 45 -15.88 8.98 15.10
N ALA A 46 -14.69 8.49 14.77
CA ALA A 46 -13.44 9.19 15.07
C ALA A 46 -13.25 10.37 14.11
N ASN A 47 -13.13 11.59 14.63
CA ASN A 47 -12.85 12.76 13.82
C ASN A 47 -11.36 12.81 13.49
N ILE A 48 -11.02 12.80 12.20
CA ILE A 48 -9.63 12.84 11.74
C ILE A 48 -9.43 13.92 10.68
N GLU A 49 -8.21 14.40 10.59
CA GLU A 49 -7.75 15.35 9.58
C GLU A 49 -6.71 14.66 8.70
N LEU A 50 -6.80 14.90 7.39
CA LEU A 50 -5.88 14.33 6.42
C LEU A 50 -5.11 15.44 5.69
N THR A 51 -3.79 15.39 5.76
CA THR A 51 -2.92 16.19 4.89
C THR A 51 -2.21 15.29 3.91
N LEU A 52 -2.54 15.45 2.63
CA LEU A 52 -2.03 14.65 1.54
C LEU A 52 -0.85 15.37 0.90
N ILE A 53 0.20 14.62 0.59
CA ILE A 53 1.37 15.11 -0.13
C ILE A 53 1.55 14.25 -1.37
N THR A 54 1.41 14.86 -2.54
CA THR A 54 1.51 14.17 -3.84
C THR A 54 2.76 14.61 -4.60
N PRO A 55 3.41 13.69 -5.35
CA PRO A 55 4.53 14.06 -6.20
C PRO A 55 4.07 15.04 -7.29
N SER A 56 4.86 16.09 -7.55
CA SER A 56 4.60 17.05 -8.65
C SER A 56 4.84 16.44 -10.03
N ASP A 57 5.79 15.51 -10.11
CA ASP A 57 6.38 15.05 -11.37
C ASP A 57 6.27 13.52 -11.51
N CYS A 58 5.08 12.96 -11.20
CA CYS A 58 4.82 11.54 -11.36
C CYS A 58 3.35 11.26 -11.68
N GLU A 59 3.01 11.24 -12.97
CA GLU A 59 1.65 10.97 -13.45
C GLU A 59 1.24 9.51 -13.21
N GLU A 60 2.20 8.58 -13.24
CA GLU A 60 1.96 7.13 -13.06
C GLU A 60 1.94 6.69 -11.60
N CYS A 61 2.29 7.58 -10.67
CA CYS A 61 2.27 7.25 -9.25
C CYS A 61 0.85 6.95 -8.77
N VAL A 62 0.73 6.02 -7.81
CA VAL A 62 -0.57 5.63 -7.27
C VAL A 62 -1.30 6.85 -6.71
N SER A 63 -2.56 7.03 -7.09
CA SER A 63 -3.38 8.13 -6.60
C SER A 63 -3.68 7.99 -5.10
N VAL A 64 -3.63 9.12 -4.42
CA VAL A 64 -4.04 9.23 -3.00
C VAL A 64 -5.54 9.06 -2.77
N ASP A 65 -6.38 9.20 -3.79
CA ASP A 65 -7.82 9.09 -3.62
C ASP A 65 -8.23 7.70 -3.15
N GLY A 66 -7.60 6.65 -3.69
CA GLY A 66 -7.85 5.27 -3.25
C GLY A 66 -7.47 5.05 -1.78
N MET A 67 -6.46 5.76 -1.27
CA MET A 67 -6.08 5.72 0.14
C MET A 67 -7.13 6.40 1.02
N VAL A 68 -7.62 7.56 0.59
CA VAL A 68 -8.69 8.28 1.30
C VAL A 68 -9.96 7.43 1.34
N GLU A 69 -10.34 6.80 0.23
CA GLU A 69 -11.47 5.87 0.19
C GLU A 69 -11.29 4.67 1.13
N TYR A 70 -10.06 4.14 1.24
CA TYR A 70 -9.74 3.05 2.15
C TYR A 70 -9.91 3.46 3.62
N ILE A 71 -9.51 4.69 3.97
CA ILE A 71 -9.73 5.30 5.29
C ILE A 71 -11.22 5.54 5.54
N GLN A 72 -11.96 6.07 4.55
CA GLN A 72 -13.39 6.37 4.67
C GLN A 72 -14.28 5.13 4.90
N LYS A 73 -13.81 3.94 4.51
CA LYS A 73 -14.49 2.67 4.80
C LYS A 73 -14.45 2.30 6.29
N GLN A 74 -13.63 2.98 7.10
CA GLN A 74 -13.57 2.80 8.54
C GLN A 74 -14.59 3.67 9.27
N THR A 75 -14.74 3.46 10.59
CA THR A 75 -15.64 4.23 11.46
C THR A 75 -15.05 5.61 11.80
N VAL A 76 -14.72 6.38 10.77
CA VAL A 76 -14.08 7.70 10.84
C VAL A 76 -14.95 8.78 10.19
N ASN A 77 -14.77 10.01 10.63
CA ASN A 77 -15.31 11.22 10.03
C ASN A 77 -14.13 12.13 9.66
N ILE A 78 -13.92 12.37 8.37
CA ILE A 78 -12.83 13.24 7.90
C ILE A 78 -13.32 14.69 7.99
N VAL A 79 -12.80 15.44 8.97
CA VAL A 79 -13.26 16.81 9.26
C VAL A 79 -12.51 17.86 8.46
N ASP A 80 -11.28 17.59 8.06
CA ASP A 80 -10.50 18.41 7.13
C ASP A 80 -9.68 17.53 6.18
N LYS A 81 -9.49 18.01 4.95
CA LYS A 81 -8.69 17.37 3.92
C LYS A 81 -7.94 18.40 3.10
N GLN A 82 -6.61 18.41 3.25
CA GLN A 82 -5.71 19.31 2.53
C GLN A 82 -4.82 18.51 1.59
N ASN A 83 -4.49 19.08 0.43
CA ASN A 83 -3.59 18.44 -0.53
C ASN A 83 -2.49 19.42 -0.95
N TYR A 84 -1.24 18.99 -0.80
CA TYR A 84 -0.06 19.77 -1.16
C TYR A 84 0.78 19.02 -2.18
N SER A 85 1.25 19.76 -3.19
CA SER A 85 2.25 19.25 -4.12
C SER A 85 3.62 19.20 -3.44
N SER A 86 4.43 18.19 -3.75
CA SER A 86 5.79 18.01 -3.23
C SER A 86 6.75 19.16 -3.58
N ASN A 87 6.46 19.92 -4.63
CA ASN A 87 7.22 21.11 -5.03
C ASN A 87 6.69 22.43 -4.45
N SER A 88 5.56 22.40 -3.72
CA SER A 88 5.03 23.57 -3.02
C SER A 88 5.85 23.85 -1.76
N LYS A 89 5.86 25.11 -1.30
CA LYS A 89 6.60 25.48 -0.10
C LYS A 89 6.09 24.73 1.14
N GLU A 90 4.77 24.61 1.24
CA GLU A 90 4.07 23.88 2.29
C GLU A 90 4.39 22.38 2.26
N GLY A 91 4.30 21.76 1.07
CA GLY A 91 4.62 20.34 0.89
C GLY A 91 6.07 20.01 1.26
N GLN A 92 7.03 20.82 0.82
CA GLN A 92 8.44 20.66 1.18
C GLN A 92 8.66 20.78 2.69
N ASN A 93 8.05 21.78 3.34
CA ASN A 93 8.17 21.95 4.79
C ASN A 93 7.64 20.70 5.53
N LEU A 94 6.53 20.13 5.07
CA LEU A 94 5.95 18.91 5.67
C LEU A 94 6.85 17.69 5.44
N ILE A 95 7.38 17.51 4.22
CA ILE A 95 8.35 16.44 3.92
C ILE A 95 9.56 16.53 4.86
N ASP A 96 10.13 17.73 5.02
CA ASP A 96 11.28 17.97 5.89
C ASP A 96 10.96 17.77 7.37
N GLN A 97 9.79 18.22 7.82
CA GLN A 97 9.33 18.13 9.20
C GLN A 97 9.12 16.68 9.61
N TYR A 98 8.43 15.90 8.77
CA TYR A 98 8.03 14.53 9.08
C TYR A 98 9.01 13.47 8.57
N LYS A 99 10.10 13.88 7.90
CA LYS A 99 11.12 12.99 7.32
C LYS A 99 10.51 11.96 6.37
N ILE A 100 9.60 12.43 5.52
CA ILE A 100 8.95 11.62 4.50
C ILE A 100 9.98 11.28 3.43
N THR A 101 10.06 9.99 3.08
CA THR A 101 11.04 9.46 2.10
C THR A 101 10.39 9.05 0.78
N THR A 102 9.09 8.79 0.80
CA THR A 102 8.33 8.27 -0.34
C THR A 102 7.01 9.00 -0.52
N LEU A 103 6.59 9.17 -1.77
CA LEU A 103 5.36 9.83 -2.15
C LEU A 103 4.50 8.94 -3.06
N PRO A 104 3.17 9.08 -2.99
CA PRO A 104 2.48 10.02 -2.12
C PRO A 104 2.45 9.55 -0.66
N ALA A 105 2.18 10.50 0.24
CA ALA A 105 2.09 10.28 1.67
C ALA A 105 0.86 10.96 2.26
N ILE A 106 0.33 10.40 3.36
CA ILE A 106 -0.77 10.98 4.12
C ILE A 106 -0.31 11.19 5.56
N ILE A 107 -0.44 12.42 6.04
CA ILE A 107 -0.34 12.78 7.46
C ILE A 107 -1.75 12.71 8.05
N ILE A 108 -1.88 11.97 9.14
CA ILE A 108 -3.16 11.70 9.81
C ILE A 108 -3.09 12.29 11.20
N ALA A 109 -4.00 13.22 11.50
CA ALA A 109 -4.14 13.87 12.79
C ALA A 109 -5.55 13.67 13.36
N GLY A 110 -5.73 14.00 14.65
CA GLY A 110 -7.02 13.91 15.35
C GLY A 110 -7.21 12.59 16.12
N GLU A 111 -8.42 12.04 16.10
CA GLU A 111 -8.85 10.91 16.94
C GLU A 111 -8.43 9.53 16.38
N TYR A 112 -7.27 9.43 15.73
CA TYR A 112 -6.77 8.18 15.15
C TYR A 112 -6.45 7.09 16.21
N ASN A 113 -6.31 7.49 17.47
CA ASN A 113 -6.07 6.62 18.62
C ASN A 113 -7.35 6.16 19.32
N LYS A 114 -8.54 6.51 18.78
CA LYS A 114 -9.81 6.08 19.34
C LYS A 114 -9.97 4.56 19.20
N ASN A 115 -10.52 3.91 20.23
CA ASN A 115 -10.56 2.44 20.33
C ASN A 115 -11.12 1.73 19.09
N ASN A 116 -12.11 2.31 18.42
CA ASN A 116 -12.75 1.71 17.23
C ASN A 116 -11.89 1.76 15.95
N VAL A 117 -10.80 2.54 15.92
CA VAL A 117 -9.94 2.73 14.74
C VAL A 117 -8.45 2.63 15.03
N SER A 118 -8.05 2.59 16.30
CA SER A 118 -6.64 2.58 16.73
C SER A 118 -5.83 1.44 16.10
N ASP A 119 -6.35 0.21 16.13
CA ASP A 119 -5.70 -0.95 15.51
C ASP A 119 -5.55 -0.81 14.00
N PHE A 120 -6.54 -0.21 13.33
CA PHE A 120 -6.47 0.04 11.90
C PHE A 120 -5.31 0.97 11.58
N PHE A 121 -5.21 2.11 12.27
CA PHE A 121 -4.16 3.09 12.01
C PHE A 121 -2.78 2.63 12.48
N ALA A 122 -2.69 1.87 13.57
CA ALA A 122 -1.42 1.30 14.04
C ALA A 122 -0.80 0.30 13.05
N ASN A 123 -1.63 -0.41 12.28
CA ASN A 123 -1.16 -1.32 11.23
C ASN A 123 -0.88 -0.59 9.90
N LEU A 124 -1.50 0.57 9.68
CA LEU A 124 -1.45 1.29 8.42
C LEU A 124 -0.30 2.29 8.35
N ALA A 125 -0.08 3.03 9.44
CA ALA A 125 0.75 4.22 9.47
C ALA A 125 1.76 4.16 10.61
N THR A 126 2.90 4.85 10.43
CA THR A 126 3.94 4.94 11.45
C THR A 126 3.74 6.20 12.28
N LYS A 127 3.89 6.08 13.60
CA LYS A 127 3.85 7.25 14.48
C LYS A 127 5.06 8.14 14.26
N SER A 128 4.84 9.41 13.91
CA SER A 128 5.92 10.39 13.77
C SER A 128 6.12 11.22 15.03
N ASN A 129 5.02 11.69 15.64
CA ASN A 129 5.02 12.37 16.93
C ASN A 129 3.75 12.03 17.73
N GLU A 130 3.50 12.70 18.87
CA GLU A 130 2.33 12.41 19.72
C GLU A 130 0.98 12.65 19.04
N ASP A 131 0.94 13.55 18.05
CA ASP A 131 -0.29 14.05 17.45
C ASP A 131 -0.51 13.60 16.00
N ASN A 132 0.48 12.93 15.38
CA ASN A 132 0.45 12.61 13.95
C ASN A 132 0.97 11.20 13.64
N LEU A 133 0.25 10.53 12.75
CA LEU A 133 0.72 9.34 12.03
C LEU A 133 1.05 9.69 10.58
N ILE A 134 2.01 8.95 10.01
CA ILE A 134 2.46 9.11 8.62
C ILE A 134 2.26 7.78 7.91
N TRP A 135 1.46 7.82 6.85
CA TRP A 135 1.31 6.71 5.92
C TRP A 135 2.02 7.02 4.61
N GLU A 136 3.20 6.44 4.46
CA GLU A 136 4.00 6.45 3.24
C GLU A 136 3.60 5.29 2.32
N MET A 137 3.16 5.59 1.10
CA MET A 137 2.76 4.54 0.17
C MET A 137 3.97 3.95 -0.56
N LYS A 138 4.25 2.68 -0.27
CA LYS A 138 5.33 1.90 -0.90
C LYS A 138 4.82 0.90 -1.95
N SER A 139 3.55 1.01 -2.34
CA SER A 139 2.98 0.24 -3.44
C SER A 139 3.40 0.86 -4.76
N PRO A 140 3.94 0.09 -5.72
CA PRO A 140 4.28 0.60 -7.05
C PRO A 140 3.06 1.14 -7.80
N VAL A 141 3.18 2.23 -8.55
CA VAL A 141 4.35 3.12 -8.69
C VAL A 141 4.33 4.19 -7.59
N TYR A 142 5.45 4.42 -6.92
CA TYR A 142 5.60 5.50 -5.95
C TYR A 142 6.86 6.32 -6.27
N TYR A 143 6.93 7.55 -5.79
CA TYR A 143 8.08 8.42 -6.00
C TYR A 143 9.01 8.35 -4.79
N ASP A 144 10.26 7.99 -5.02
CA ASP A 144 11.32 7.93 -4.01
C ASP A 144 12.06 9.27 -3.99
N LEU A 145 11.99 9.97 -2.86
CA LEU A 145 12.56 11.30 -2.72
C LEU A 145 14.10 11.28 -2.65
N GLU A 146 14.70 10.20 -2.14
CA GLU A 146 16.16 10.05 -2.08
C GLU A 146 16.74 9.85 -3.49
N LYS A 147 16.05 9.04 -4.30
CA LYS A 147 16.42 8.80 -5.71
C LYS A 147 15.95 9.91 -6.65
N SER A 148 15.01 10.74 -6.20
CA SER A 148 14.31 11.73 -7.03
C SER A 148 13.72 11.10 -8.30
N ALA A 149 13.12 9.91 -8.17
CA ALA A 149 12.62 9.13 -9.30
C ALA A 149 11.41 8.27 -8.91
N PRO A 150 10.50 7.98 -9.87
CA PRO A 150 9.49 6.95 -9.68
C PRO A 150 10.15 5.56 -9.56
N VAL A 151 9.61 4.73 -8.67
CA VAL A 151 10.02 3.35 -8.41
C VAL A 151 8.90 2.41 -8.79
N GLY A 152 9.28 1.30 -9.43
CA GLY A 152 8.34 0.29 -9.90
C GLY A 152 7.76 0.55 -11.29
N LEU A 153 8.32 1.50 -12.05
CA LEU A 153 8.06 1.58 -13.49
C LEU A 153 8.98 0.60 -14.21
N ILE A 154 8.43 -0.52 -14.65
CA ILE A 154 9.21 -1.55 -15.32
C ILE A 154 9.52 -1.10 -16.75
N GLU A 155 10.77 -1.20 -17.14
CA GLU A 155 11.20 -1.11 -18.54
C GLU A 155 11.29 -2.52 -19.11
N ILE A 156 10.73 -2.72 -20.31
CA ILE A 156 10.80 -4.01 -21.02
C ILE A 156 11.70 -3.86 -22.24
N THR A 157 12.72 -4.72 -22.32
CA THR A 157 13.45 -4.95 -23.57
C THR A 157 13.00 -6.26 -24.18
N TYR A 158 12.38 -6.18 -25.35
CA TYR A 158 12.06 -7.33 -26.19
C TYR A 158 13.28 -7.66 -27.06
N LEU A 159 13.94 -8.78 -26.77
CA LEU A 159 15.00 -9.30 -27.64
C LEU A 159 14.36 -10.23 -28.67
N THR A 160 14.38 -9.83 -29.93
CA THR A 160 13.59 -10.45 -31.01
C THR A 160 14.46 -11.12 -32.06
N TYR A 161 13.80 -11.87 -32.95
CA TYR A 161 14.40 -12.35 -34.20
C TYR A 161 13.52 -11.96 -35.39
N SER A 162 13.81 -10.81 -35.99
CA SER A 162 13.02 -10.24 -37.11
C SER A 162 12.93 -11.16 -38.33
N ALA A 163 13.92 -12.03 -38.57
CA ALA A 163 13.88 -12.97 -39.69
C ALA A 163 13.07 -14.25 -39.40
N CYS A 164 12.64 -14.49 -38.16
CA CYS A 164 11.81 -15.63 -37.78
C CYS A 164 10.34 -15.22 -37.69
N SER A 165 9.61 -15.34 -38.80
CA SER A 165 8.18 -15.02 -38.86
C SER A 165 7.28 -15.97 -38.08
N GLU A 166 7.76 -17.18 -37.78
CA GLU A 166 7.00 -18.20 -37.03
C GLU A 166 7.24 -18.12 -35.52
N CYS A 167 8.29 -17.41 -35.09
CA CYS A 167 8.60 -17.25 -33.68
C CYS A 167 7.47 -16.51 -32.96
N TYR A 168 7.21 -16.87 -31.71
CA TYR A 168 6.14 -16.25 -30.93
C TYR A 168 6.40 -14.75 -30.75
N ASN A 169 5.34 -13.96 -30.62
CA ASN A 169 5.49 -12.53 -30.39
C ASN A 169 5.78 -12.26 -28.89
N PRO A 170 6.94 -11.71 -28.50
CA PRO A 170 7.25 -11.49 -27.09
C PRO A 170 6.46 -10.33 -26.46
N THR A 171 5.77 -9.50 -27.24
CA THR A 171 4.91 -8.44 -26.66
C THR A 171 3.72 -8.99 -25.89
N VAL A 172 3.38 -10.29 -26.02
CA VAL A 172 2.35 -10.95 -25.20
C VAL A 172 2.67 -10.94 -23.71
N HIS A 173 3.95 -10.82 -23.34
CA HIS A 173 4.36 -10.72 -21.94
C HIS A 173 3.84 -9.45 -21.27
N ARG A 174 3.67 -8.35 -22.02
CA ARG A 174 3.13 -7.07 -21.51
C ARG A 174 1.80 -7.29 -20.78
N ASP A 175 0.86 -7.95 -21.46
CA ASP A 175 -0.46 -8.25 -20.94
C ASP A 175 -0.41 -9.15 -19.71
N ILE A 176 0.48 -10.16 -19.71
CA ILE A 176 0.68 -11.06 -18.58
C ILE A 176 1.17 -10.28 -17.36
N LEU A 177 2.16 -9.41 -17.55
CA LEU A 177 2.75 -8.59 -16.49
C LEU A 177 1.71 -7.64 -15.88
N GLU A 178 1.00 -6.88 -16.71
CA GLU A 178 0.02 -5.91 -16.23
C GLU A 178 -1.21 -6.61 -15.60
N LYS A 179 -1.80 -7.59 -16.29
CA LYS A 179 -3.09 -8.18 -15.86
C LYS A 179 -2.93 -9.16 -14.70
N ASN A 180 -1.86 -9.96 -14.68
CA ASN A 180 -1.71 -11.01 -13.66
C ASN A 180 -0.91 -10.54 -12.44
N PHE A 181 -0.03 -9.56 -12.62
CA PHE A 181 0.86 -9.09 -11.56
C PHE A 181 0.65 -7.63 -11.17
N GLY A 182 -0.17 -6.87 -11.90
CA GLY A 182 -0.38 -5.45 -11.64
C GLY A 182 0.85 -4.61 -11.94
N ALA A 183 1.79 -5.13 -12.74
CA ALA A 183 2.98 -4.40 -13.16
C ALA A 183 2.59 -3.13 -13.91
N LYS A 184 3.38 -2.07 -13.74
CA LYS A 184 3.26 -0.84 -14.53
C LYS A 184 4.46 -0.73 -15.44
N ILE A 185 4.19 -0.62 -16.73
CA ILE A 185 5.22 -0.56 -17.75
C ILE A 185 5.46 0.90 -18.11
N GLY A 186 6.68 1.38 -17.89
CA GLY A 186 7.06 2.77 -18.17
C GLY A 186 7.61 2.95 -19.58
N ASN A 187 8.52 2.06 -19.99
CA ASN A 187 9.17 2.12 -21.30
C ASN A 187 9.30 0.73 -21.92
N GLU A 188 9.24 0.67 -23.24
CA GLU A 188 9.29 -0.58 -24.00
C GLU A 188 10.17 -0.37 -25.23
N ILE A 189 11.18 -1.23 -25.41
CA ILE A 189 12.03 -1.22 -26.60
C ILE A 189 12.12 -2.62 -27.20
N SER A 190 12.27 -2.67 -28.52
CA SER A 190 12.49 -3.92 -29.25
C SER A 190 13.85 -3.86 -29.94
N VAL A 191 14.65 -4.90 -29.73
CA VAL A 191 16.02 -5.02 -30.24
C VAL A 191 16.13 -6.35 -30.98
N ASP A 192 16.65 -6.36 -32.21
CA ASP A 192 16.94 -7.62 -32.89
C ASP A 192 18.21 -8.25 -32.32
N TYR A 193 18.21 -9.57 -32.12
CA TYR A 193 19.37 -10.26 -31.56
C TYR A 193 20.62 -10.15 -32.46
N ASN A 194 20.44 -9.92 -33.76
CA ASN A 194 21.52 -9.67 -34.73
C ASN A 194 21.99 -8.21 -34.76
N ASP A 195 21.36 -7.31 -34.03
CA ASP A 195 21.89 -5.95 -33.89
C ASP A 195 23.08 -5.92 -32.94
N SER A 196 23.88 -4.86 -33.02
CA SER A 196 25.02 -4.68 -32.12
C SER A 196 24.61 -4.65 -30.64
N GLU A 197 23.46 -4.02 -30.35
CA GLU A 197 22.87 -3.96 -29.01
C GLU A 197 22.31 -5.33 -28.58
N GLY A 198 21.59 -6.03 -29.47
CA GLY A 198 21.05 -7.36 -29.17
C GLY A 198 22.15 -8.38 -28.85
N ARG A 199 23.24 -8.38 -29.61
CA ARG A 199 24.42 -9.22 -29.31
C ARG A 199 25.07 -8.85 -27.98
N ALA A 200 25.10 -7.56 -27.62
CA ALA A 200 25.62 -7.13 -26.33
C ALA A 200 24.75 -7.66 -25.18
N LEU A 201 23.44 -7.61 -25.30
CA LEU A 201 22.50 -8.18 -24.32
C LEU A 201 22.64 -9.70 -24.20
N ILE A 202 22.75 -10.41 -25.33
CA ILE A 202 23.00 -11.86 -25.35
C ILE A 202 24.26 -12.20 -24.56
N SER A 203 25.36 -11.48 -24.85
CA SER A 203 26.64 -11.72 -24.17
C SER A 203 26.59 -11.36 -22.69
N LYS A 204 25.92 -10.24 -22.34
CA LYS A 204 25.84 -9.77 -20.95
C LYS A 204 25.09 -10.76 -20.08
N TYR A 205 23.97 -11.27 -20.57
CA TYR A 205 23.07 -12.12 -19.79
C TYR A 205 23.15 -13.59 -20.18
N ASN A 206 24.08 -14.03 -21.05
CA ASN A 206 24.16 -15.41 -21.53
C ASN A 206 22.81 -15.94 -22.08
N ILE A 207 22.15 -15.17 -22.93
CA ILE A 207 20.84 -15.54 -23.49
C ILE A 207 21.04 -16.64 -24.55
N THR A 208 20.24 -17.70 -24.45
CA THR A 208 20.32 -18.87 -25.35
C THR A 208 19.10 -19.03 -26.25
N GLN A 209 18.01 -18.30 -25.99
CA GLN A 209 16.76 -18.42 -26.71
C GLN A 209 16.21 -17.04 -27.08
N VAL A 210 15.72 -16.89 -28.31
CA VAL A 210 15.01 -15.70 -28.78
C VAL A 210 13.75 -16.10 -29.55
N PRO A 211 12.66 -15.33 -29.50
CA PRO A 211 12.52 -14.10 -28.74
C PRO A 211 12.51 -14.35 -27.22
N THR A 212 12.85 -13.32 -26.45
CA THR A 212 12.78 -13.31 -24.98
C THR A 212 12.59 -11.87 -24.48
N ILE A 213 12.35 -11.70 -23.18
CA ILE A 213 12.24 -10.40 -22.54
C ILE A 213 13.23 -10.22 -21.40
N ILE A 214 13.66 -8.97 -21.23
CA ILE A 214 14.46 -8.51 -20.10
C ILE A 214 13.66 -7.39 -19.43
N LEU A 215 13.42 -7.50 -18.13
CA LEU A 215 12.76 -6.47 -17.35
C LEU A 215 13.78 -5.74 -16.47
N SER A 216 13.60 -4.43 -16.31
CA SER A 216 14.44 -3.61 -15.45
C SER A 216 14.38 -4.03 -13.97
N SER A 217 15.36 -3.59 -13.19
CA SER A 217 15.42 -3.85 -11.74
C SER A 217 14.21 -3.35 -10.93
N ASP A 218 13.41 -2.42 -11.45
CA ASP A 218 12.13 -1.99 -10.86
C ASP A 218 11.11 -3.11 -10.72
N THR A 219 11.30 -4.22 -11.44
CA THR A 219 10.53 -5.46 -11.28
C THR A 219 10.57 -6.00 -9.85
N ALA A 220 11.64 -5.72 -9.10
CA ALA A 220 11.79 -6.11 -7.70
C ALA A 220 10.73 -5.47 -6.79
N SER A 221 10.13 -4.34 -7.19
CA SER A 221 9.03 -3.71 -6.46
C SER A 221 7.72 -4.50 -6.53
N TYR A 222 7.66 -5.58 -7.31
CA TYR A 222 6.51 -6.49 -7.44
C TYR A 222 6.83 -7.89 -6.87
N PRO A 223 6.62 -8.14 -5.55
CA PRO A 223 7.05 -9.39 -4.92
C PRO A 223 6.42 -10.66 -5.50
N ARG A 224 5.14 -10.58 -5.89
CA ARG A 224 4.44 -11.70 -6.54
C ARG A 224 5.05 -12.05 -7.89
N LEU A 225 5.38 -11.03 -8.69
CA LEU A 225 6.06 -11.22 -9.97
C LEU A 225 7.47 -11.79 -9.74
N SER A 226 8.22 -11.23 -8.80
CA SER A 226 9.56 -11.71 -8.46
C SER A 226 9.60 -13.17 -8.04
N THR A 227 8.59 -13.59 -7.27
CA THR A 227 8.45 -14.99 -6.83
C THR A 227 8.12 -15.90 -8.01
N ALA A 228 7.17 -15.51 -8.87
CA ALA A 228 6.81 -16.28 -10.06
C ALA A 228 7.97 -16.37 -11.07
N TRP A 229 8.78 -15.31 -11.18
CA TRP A 229 9.86 -15.22 -12.15
C TRP A 229 10.92 -16.30 -11.98
N GLN A 230 11.21 -16.72 -10.75
CA GLN A 230 12.17 -17.78 -10.44
C GLN A 230 11.84 -19.11 -11.13
N THR A 231 10.59 -19.31 -11.54
CA THR A 231 10.15 -20.52 -12.23
C THR A 231 10.38 -20.48 -13.74
N VAL A 232 10.48 -19.29 -14.34
CA VAL A 232 10.52 -19.07 -15.80
C VAL A 232 11.75 -18.30 -16.29
N GLY A 233 12.54 -17.76 -15.38
CA GLY A 233 13.66 -16.89 -15.69
C GLY A 233 14.72 -16.86 -14.60
N SER A 234 15.61 -15.88 -14.71
CA SER A 234 16.66 -15.57 -13.74
C SER A 234 16.60 -14.10 -13.33
N ILE A 235 17.16 -13.81 -12.16
CA ILE A 235 17.42 -12.45 -11.68
C ILE A 235 18.94 -12.28 -11.72
N GLU A 236 19.41 -11.31 -12.47
CA GLU A 236 20.83 -11.07 -12.73
C GLU A 236 21.47 -10.22 -11.61
N GLU A 237 22.80 -10.15 -11.57
CA GLU A 237 23.53 -9.41 -10.52
C GLU A 237 23.22 -7.91 -10.50
N ASP A 238 22.85 -7.34 -11.65
CA ASP A 238 22.42 -5.94 -11.78
C ASP A 238 20.94 -5.72 -11.44
N GLY A 239 20.25 -6.78 -10.98
CA GLY A 239 18.84 -6.76 -10.61
C GLY A 239 17.87 -6.93 -11.76
N ASN A 240 18.33 -7.04 -13.01
CA ASN A 240 17.44 -7.24 -14.16
C ASN A 240 16.89 -8.68 -14.19
N TYR A 241 15.68 -8.81 -14.72
CA TYR A 241 14.94 -10.07 -14.77
C TYR A 241 14.93 -10.58 -16.20
N VAL A 242 15.57 -11.71 -16.46
CA VAL A 242 15.68 -12.27 -17.81
C VAL A 242 14.81 -13.50 -17.92
N PHE A 243 13.93 -13.53 -18.93
CA PHE A 243 13.10 -14.70 -19.21
C PHE A 243 13.93 -15.79 -19.91
N ARG A 244 13.80 -17.04 -19.47
CA ARG A 244 14.70 -18.15 -19.88
C ARG A 244 13.99 -19.38 -20.40
N LYS A 245 12.68 -19.49 -20.21
CA LYS A 245 11.90 -20.70 -20.49
C LYS A 245 10.79 -20.43 -21.48
N ASN A 246 11.14 -20.38 -22.76
CA ASN A 246 10.15 -20.15 -23.81
C ASN A 246 9.08 -21.24 -23.85
N GLU A 247 9.38 -22.47 -23.41
CA GLU A 247 8.40 -23.55 -23.24
C GLU A 247 7.30 -23.28 -22.19
N ALA A 248 7.51 -22.31 -21.28
CA ALA A 248 6.48 -21.86 -20.36
C ALA A 248 5.39 -21.01 -21.07
N MET A 249 5.70 -20.52 -22.28
CA MET A 249 4.75 -19.84 -23.14
C MET A 249 4.06 -20.90 -24.00
N ASN A 250 2.74 -21.04 -23.81
CA ASN A 250 1.96 -22.08 -24.46
C ASN A 250 2.18 -22.10 -25.99
N GLU A 251 2.66 -23.22 -26.51
CA GLU A 251 2.94 -23.43 -27.94
C GLU A 251 3.93 -22.43 -28.57
N ALA A 252 4.88 -21.89 -27.79
CA ALA A 252 5.84 -20.93 -28.33
C ALA A 252 6.87 -21.58 -29.27
N VAL A 253 6.90 -21.09 -30.51
CA VAL A 253 8.00 -21.31 -31.45
C VAL A 253 9.11 -20.31 -31.14
N TYR A 254 10.36 -20.77 -31.04
CA TYR A 254 11.51 -19.91 -30.76
C TYR A 254 12.77 -20.38 -31.47
N TYR A 255 13.77 -19.52 -31.54
CA TYR A 255 15.09 -19.82 -32.06
C TYR A 255 16.07 -20.07 -30.93
N ASP A 256 16.69 -21.23 -30.94
CA ASP A 256 17.75 -21.59 -29.99
C ASP A 256 19.11 -21.17 -30.57
N LEU A 257 19.78 -20.25 -29.88
CA LEU A 257 21.07 -19.69 -30.26
C LEU A 257 22.23 -20.68 -30.08
N THR A 258 22.04 -21.73 -29.28
CA THR A 258 23.06 -22.75 -29.03
C THR A 258 23.06 -23.81 -30.11
N THR A 259 21.87 -24.24 -30.57
CA THR A 259 21.73 -25.22 -31.66
C THR A 259 21.60 -24.58 -33.03
N ASN A 260 21.38 -23.26 -33.08
CA ASN A 260 21.19 -22.47 -34.30
C ASN A 260 20.00 -23.00 -35.12
N SER A 261 18.87 -23.28 -34.45
CA SER A 261 17.67 -23.87 -35.06
C SER A 261 16.38 -23.30 -34.47
N ILE A 262 15.32 -23.29 -35.27
CA ILE A 262 13.96 -23.03 -34.80
C ILE A 262 13.44 -24.28 -34.08
N ILE A 263 12.89 -24.08 -32.89
CA ILE A 263 12.24 -25.09 -32.06
C ILE A 263 10.73 -24.85 -32.12
N THR A 264 9.99 -25.90 -32.42
CA THR A 264 8.52 -25.93 -32.41
C THR A 264 8.03 -26.87 -31.30
N PRO A 265 6.90 -26.56 -30.65
CA PRO A 265 6.29 -27.39 -29.61
C PRO A 265 5.94 -28.82 -30.04
#